data_AF-A0A6J6UB59-F1
#
_entry.id   AF-A0A6J6UB59-F1
#
_cell.length_a   1.000
_cell.length_b   1.000
_cell.length_c   1.000
_cell.angle_alpha   90.00
_cell.angle_beta   90.00
_cell.angle_gamma   90.00
#
_symmetry.space_group_name_H-M   'P 1'
#
loop_
_entity.id
_entity.type
_entity.pdbx_description
1 polymer ?
#
loop_
_entity_poly.entity_id
_entity_poly.type
_entity_poly.pdbx_seq_one_letter_code
_entity_poly.pdbx_strand_id
1 'polypeptide(L)'
;MDEKGLLDLWNTKRTQVINAQIAPTLMLIGVFVVAAFGKFENATDGAKYLTIGVAAATGILAIISQYATIREAEVLVVDLKRIEKPSELSKRIADSRHLLSLSAIAMVGLGLAVFALVVWAVLG
;
A
#
# COMPACT_ATOMS: atom_id res chain seq x y z
N MET A 1 19.44 -10.29 17.04
CA MET A 1 19.59 -10.62 15.61
C MET A 1 20.87 -9.99 15.12
N ASP A 2 21.53 -10.61 14.15
CA ASP A 2 22.68 -10.04 13.47
C ASP A 2 22.22 -9.08 12.35
N GLU A 3 23.17 -8.33 11.80
CA GLU A 3 22.89 -7.36 10.72
C GLU A 3 22.21 -8.00 9.52
N LYS A 4 22.72 -9.16 9.08
CA LYS A 4 22.20 -9.88 7.92
C LYS A 4 20.73 -10.25 8.10
N GLY A 5 20.36 -10.79 9.26
CA GLY A 5 18.96 -11.15 9.55
C GLY A 5 18.03 -9.93 9.53
N LEU A 6 18.48 -8.77 10.00
CA LEU A 6 17.69 -7.53 9.96
C LEU A 6 17.52 -7.00 8.53
N LEU A 7 18.56 -7.11 7.69
CA LEU A 7 18.48 -6.75 6.27
C LEU A 7 17.57 -7.68 5.47
N ASP A 8 17.61 -8.99 5.75
CA ASP A 8 16.71 -9.97 5.13
C ASP A 8 15.25 -9.72 5.54
N LEU A 9 15.02 -9.37 6.82
CA LEU A 9 13.71 -8.97 7.30
C LEU A 9 13.22 -7.68 6.62
N TRP A 10 14.11 -6.68 6.45
CA TRP A 10 13.78 -5.44 5.73
C TRP A 10 13.35 -5.71 4.29
N ASN A 11 14.12 -6.53 3.56
CA ASN A 11 13.77 -6.93 2.20
C ASN A 11 12.42 -7.66 2.15
N THR A 12 12.16 -8.55 3.11
CA THR A 12 10.88 -9.24 3.25
C THR A 12 9.72 -8.25 3.43
N LYS A 13 9.87 -7.26 4.32
CA LYS A 13 8.86 -6.22 4.55
C LYS A 13 8.59 -5.38 3.30
N ARG A 14 9.63 -4.98 2.56
CA ARG A 14 9.46 -4.27 1.28
C ARG A 14 8.68 -5.11 0.26
N THR A 15 8.99 -6.39 0.15
CA THR A 15 8.26 -7.32 -0.73
C THR A 15 6.80 -7.46 -0.29
N GLN A 16 6.51 -7.53 1.02
CA GLN A 16 5.14 -7.56 1.54
C GLN A 16 4.33 -6.31 1.15
N VAL A 17 4.92 -5.11 1.25
CA VAL A 17 4.27 -3.86 0.79
C VAL A 17 3.96 -3.91 -0.70
N ILE A 18 4.93 -4.34 -1.53
CA ILE A 18 4.75 -4.46 -2.99
C ILE A 18 3.62 -5.44 -3.31
N ASN A 19 3.61 -6.61 -2.68
CA ASN A 19 2.61 -7.64 -2.92
C ASN A 19 1.22 -7.21 -2.48
N ALA A 20 1.10 -6.45 -1.38
CA ALA A 20 -0.17 -5.90 -0.92
C ALA A 20 -0.83 -4.96 -1.95
N GLN A 21 -0.02 -4.34 -2.84
CA GLN A 21 -0.52 -3.43 -3.87
C GLN A 21 -1.06 -4.15 -5.13
N ILE A 22 -0.74 -5.43 -5.33
CA ILE A 22 -1.12 -6.17 -6.54
C ILE A 22 -2.64 -6.26 -6.67
N ALA A 23 -3.35 -6.73 -5.64
CA ALA A 23 -4.79 -6.93 -5.70
C ALA A 23 -5.59 -5.63 -5.94
N PRO A 24 -5.34 -4.52 -5.21
CA PRO A 24 -5.96 -3.23 -5.53
C PRO A 24 -5.66 -2.74 -6.94
N THR A 25 -4.42 -2.92 -7.41
CA THR A 25 -4.04 -2.46 -8.76
C THR A 25 -4.81 -3.21 -9.84
N LEU A 26 -4.98 -4.53 -9.69
CA LEU A 26 -5.80 -5.33 -10.61
C LEU A 26 -7.27 -4.90 -10.59
N MET A 27 -7.82 -4.62 -9.40
CA MET A 27 -9.18 -4.07 -9.27
C MET A 27 -9.32 -2.72 -9.98
N LEU A 28 -8.37 -1.80 -9.78
CA LEU A 28 -8.38 -0.49 -10.41
C LEU A 28 -8.27 -0.57 -11.93
N ILE A 29 -7.45 -1.49 -12.47
CA ILE A 29 -7.39 -1.77 -13.91
C ILE A 29 -8.77 -2.21 -14.43
N GLY A 30 -9.44 -3.13 -13.73
CA GLY A 30 -10.77 -3.58 -14.10
C GLY A 30 -11.78 -2.43 -14.12
N VAL A 31 -11.83 -1.62 -13.06
CA VAL A 31 -12.72 -0.44 -12.99
C VAL A 31 -12.41 0.54 -14.11
N PHE A 32 -11.13 0.86 -14.32
CA PHE A 32 -10.68 1.81 -15.33
C PHE A 32 -11.12 1.40 -16.74
N VAL A 33 -10.89 0.14 -17.12
CA VAL A 33 -11.26 -0.37 -18.44
C VAL A 33 -12.78 -0.38 -18.63
N VAL A 34 -13.54 -0.81 -17.62
CA VAL A 34 -15.01 -0.86 -17.70
C VAL A 34 -15.61 0.55 -17.78
N ALA A 35 -15.05 1.51 -17.03
CA ALA A 35 -15.43 2.92 -17.09
C ALA A 35 -15.08 3.56 -18.44
N ALA A 36 -13.87 3.30 -18.97
CA ALA A 36 -13.45 3.83 -20.27
C ALA A 36 -14.33 3.36 -21.43
N PHE A 37 -14.93 2.16 -21.33
CA PHE A 37 -15.90 1.66 -22.29
C PHE A 37 -17.35 2.11 -22.03
N GLY A 38 -17.58 3.01 -21.06
CA GLY A 38 -18.92 3.54 -20.73
C GLY A 38 -19.90 2.50 -20.18
N LYS A 39 -19.40 1.35 -19.69
CA LYS A 39 -20.27 0.23 -19.29
C LYS A 39 -21.06 0.49 -18.02
N PHE A 40 -20.63 1.43 -17.18
CA PHE A 40 -21.37 1.81 -15.97
C PHE A 40 -22.64 2.61 -16.28
N GLU A 41 -22.71 3.37 -17.38
CA GLU A 41 -23.89 4.19 -17.71
C GLU A 41 -25.18 3.36 -17.76
N ASN A 42 -25.11 2.17 -18.36
CA ASN A 42 -26.24 1.26 -18.53
C ASN A 42 -26.29 0.13 -17.48
N ALA A 43 -25.38 0.15 -16.51
CA ALA A 43 -25.34 -0.87 -15.45
C ALA A 43 -26.42 -0.62 -14.40
N THR A 44 -26.91 -1.69 -13.77
CA THR A 44 -27.82 -1.57 -12.63
C THR A 44 -27.12 -0.90 -11.45
N ASP A 45 -27.89 -0.21 -10.61
CA ASP A 45 -27.37 0.40 -9.38
C ASP A 45 -26.64 -0.63 -8.51
N GLY A 46 -27.17 -1.86 -8.44
CA GLY A 46 -26.52 -2.97 -7.74
C GLY A 46 -25.11 -3.25 -8.26
N ALA A 47 -24.89 -3.25 -9.57
CA ALA A 47 -23.56 -3.47 -10.16
C ALA A 47 -22.59 -2.30 -9.89
N LYS A 48 -23.09 -1.06 -9.92
CA LYS A 48 -22.30 0.15 -9.58
C LYS A 48 -21.84 0.11 -8.12
N TYR A 49 -22.76 -0.11 -7.19
CA TYR A 49 -22.43 -0.17 -5.76
C TYR A 49 -21.60 -1.40 -5.41
N LEU A 50 -21.80 -2.54 -6.08
CA LEU A 50 -20.92 -3.70 -5.94
C LEU A 50 -19.49 -3.35 -6.35
N THR A 51 -19.31 -2.68 -7.49
CA THR A 51 -17.98 -2.26 -7.98
C THR A 51 -17.28 -1.35 -6.98
N ILE A 52 -17.99 -0.33 -6.48
CA ILE A 52 -17.45 0.61 -5.47
C ILE A 52 -17.12 -0.13 -4.18
N GLY A 53 -18.02 -1.00 -3.69
CA GLY A 53 -17.82 -1.75 -2.46
C GLY A 53 -16.63 -2.70 -2.52
N VAL A 54 -16.46 -3.42 -3.62
CA VAL A 54 -15.31 -4.33 -3.81
C VAL A 54 -14.01 -3.53 -3.98
N ALA A 55 -14.03 -2.41 -4.71
CA ALA A 55 -12.87 -1.52 -4.81
C ALA A 55 -12.46 -0.93 -3.44
N ALA A 56 -13.44 -0.51 -2.64
CA ALA A 56 -13.21 -0.03 -1.28
C ALA A 56 -12.61 -1.11 -0.39
N ALA A 57 -13.22 -2.30 -0.37
CA ALA A 57 -12.77 -3.40 0.48
C ALA A 57 -11.34 -3.83 0.14
N THR A 58 -11.03 -3.98 -1.15
CA THR A 58 -9.68 -4.37 -1.60
C THR A 58 -8.64 -3.30 -1.30
N GLY A 59 -8.97 -2.02 -1.49
CA GLY A 59 -8.11 -0.90 -1.14
C GLY A 59 -7.84 -0.79 0.36
N ILE A 60 -8.87 -0.88 1.20
CA ILE A 60 -8.75 -0.80 2.67
C ILE A 60 -7.88 -1.95 3.20
N LEU A 61 -8.11 -3.18 2.75
CA LEU A 61 -7.31 -4.34 3.17
C LEU A 61 -5.83 -4.17 2.81
N ALA A 62 -5.53 -3.62 1.62
CA ALA A 62 -4.17 -3.33 1.22
C ALA A 62 -3.52 -2.24 2.09
N ILE A 63 -4.22 -1.14 2.36
CA ILE A 63 -3.71 -0.05 3.22
C ILE A 63 -3.42 -0.57 4.64
N ILE A 64 -4.31 -1.40 5.21
CA ILE A 64 -4.09 -2.00 6.54
C ILE A 64 -2.81 -2.86 6.54
N SER A 65 -2.64 -3.71 5.52
CA SER A 65 -1.46 -4.58 5.38
C SER A 65 -0.17 -3.77 5.21
N GLN A 66 -0.20 -2.74 4.37
CA GLN A 66 0.94 -1.84 4.15
C GLN A 66 1.27 -1.07 5.43
N TYR A 67 0.27 -0.54 6.14
CA TYR A 67 0.46 0.18 7.39
C TYR A 67 1.09 -0.71 8.48
N ALA A 68 0.59 -1.93 8.67
CA ALA A 68 1.16 -2.89 9.61
C ALA A 68 2.63 -3.18 9.29
N THR A 69 2.92 -3.38 8.00
CA THR A 69 4.28 -3.65 7.51
C THR A 69 5.22 -2.46 7.75
N ILE A 70 4.76 -1.23 7.51
CA ILE A 70 5.55 -0.01 7.79
C ILE A 70 5.82 0.15 9.28
N ARG A 71 4.81 -0.04 10.14
CA ARG A 71 4.97 0.04 11.59
C ARG A 71 6.02 -0.93 12.11
N GLU A 72 6.00 -2.17 11.61
CA GLU A 72 7.02 -3.17 11.95
C GLU A 72 8.40 -2.80 11.40
N ALA A 73 8.46 -2.21 10.20
CA ALA A 73 9.70 -1.70 9.63
C ALA A 73 10.29 -0.51 10.43
N GLU A 74 9.46 0.35 11.05
CA GLU A 74 9.96 1.40 11.94
C GLU A 74 10.70 0.84 13.16
N VAL A 75 10.21 -0.27 13.72
CA VAL A 75 10.88 -0.96 14.84
C VAL A 75 12.18 -1.61 14.38
N LEU A 76 12.16 -2.27 13.21
CA LEU A 76 13.35 -2.87 12.60
C LEU A 76 14.47 -1.84 12.42
N VAL A 77 14.12 -0.64 11.96
CA VAL A 77 15.05 0.48 11.78
C VAL A 77 15.69 0.93 13.10
N VAL A 78 14.99 0.83 14.23
CA VAL A 78 15.57 1.07 15.57
C VAL A 78 16.56 -0.02 15.95
N ASP A 79 16.28 -1.28 15.62
CA ASP A 79 17.20 -2.39 15.89
C ASP A 79 18.46 -2.29 15.02
N LEU A 80 18.35 -1.84 13.76
CA LEU A 80 19.51 -1.56 12.90
C LEU A 80 20.44 -0.47 13.49
N LYS A 81 19.89 0.53 14.21
CA LYS A 81 20.71 1.56 14.88
C LYS A 81 21.56 1.02 16.04
N ARG A 82 21.21 -0.15 16.59
CA ARG A 82 21.88 -0.74 17.76
C ARG A 82 23.04 -1.66 17.39
N ILE A 83 23.30 -1.86 16.09
CA ILE A 83 24.43 -2.66 15.61
C ILE A 83 25.74 -1.90 15.88
N GLU A 84 26.75 -2.56 16.46
CA GLU A 84 28.04 -1.91 16.78
C GLU A 84 28.87 -1.55 15.55
N LYS A 85 28.84 -2.39 14.50
CA LYS A 85 29.61 -2.20 13.25
C LYS A 85 28.71 -2.31 12.02
N PRO A 86 27.73 -1.39 11.86
CA PRO A 86 26.77 -1.50 10.77
C PRO A 86 27.44 -1.16 9.43
N SER A 87 27.08 -1.89 8.38
CA SER A 87 27.38 -1.52 7.01
C SER A 87 26.73 -0.17 6.65
N GLU A 88 27.22 0.45 5.59
CA GLU A 88 26.64 1.69 5.05
C GLU A 88 25.17 1.52 4.63
N LEU A 89 24.79 0.32 4.17
CA LEU A 89 23.40 0.00 3.87
C LEU A 89 22.53 0.05 5.14
N SER A 90 22.99 -0.59 6.21
CA SER A 90 22.28 -0.60 7.50
C SER A 90 22.14 0.79 8.09
N LYS A 91 23.19 1.62 8.02
CA LYS A 91 23.12 3.04 8.45
C LYS A 91 22.05 3.81 7.66
N ARG A 92 22.04 3.65 6.34
CA ARG A 92 21.08 4.36 5.48
C ARG A 92 19.64 3.92 5.70
N ILE A 93 19.40 2.62 5.91
CA ILE A 93 18.07 2.11 6.25
C ILE A 93 17.67 2.58 7.65
N ALA A 94 18.60 2.56 8.61
CA ALA A 94 18.39 3.01 9.98
C ALA A 94 17.93 4.49 10.08
N ASP A 95 18.34 5.34 9.15
CA ASP A 95 17.91 6.75 9.13
C ASP A 95 16.58 7.00 8.40
N SER A 96 15.96 5.97 7.83
CA SER A 96 14.73 6.10 7.04
C SER A 96 13.43 6.22 7.84
N ARG A 97 13.47 6.16 9.18
CA ARG A 97 12.27 6.14 10.04
C ARG A 97 11.25 7.24 9.71
N HIS A 98 11.72 8.48 9.49
CA HIS A 98 10.83 9.59 9.13
C HIS A 98 10.14 9.36 7.79
N LEU A 99 10.86 8.83 6.79
CA LEU A 99 10.32 8.53 5.47
C LEU A 99 9.28 7.41 5.53
N LEU A 100 9.48 6.41 6.41
CA LEU A 100 8.51 5.34 6.65
C LEU A 100 7.18 5.91 7.20
N SER A 101 7.27 6.77 8.22
CA SER A 101 6.10 7.43 8.80
C SER A 101 5.37 8.32 7.77
N LEU A 102 6.12 9.09 6.98
CA LEU A 102 5.54 9.90 5.90
C LEU A 102 4.85 9.03 4.83
N SER A 103 5.44 7.87 4.51
CA SER A 103 4.87 6.91 3.56
C SER A 103 3.54 6.35 4.10
N ALA A 104 3.43 6.06 5.39
CA ALA A 104 2.17 5.64 6.01
C ALA A 104 1.04 6.64 5.78
N ILE A 105 1.31 7.93 6.00
CA ILE A 105 0.34 9.01 5.80
C ILE A 105 0.01 9.17 4.30
N ALA A 106 1.03 9.17 3.44
CA ALA A 106 0.87 9.33 2.00
C ALA A 106 0.00 8.21 1.39
N MET A 107 0.18 6.96 1.82
CA MET A 107 -0.62 5.83 1.31
C MET A 107 -2.11 5.98 1.64
N VAL A 108 -2.45 6.44 2.86
CA VAL A 108 -3.85 6.70 3.23
C VAL A 108 -4.43 7.84 2.38
N GLY A 109 -3.70 8.95 2.26
CA GLY A 109 -4.15 10.10 1.48
C GLY A 109 -4.35 9.78 -0.01
N LEU A 110 -3.39 9.10 -0.62
CA LEU A 110 -3.49 8.65 -2.01
C LEU A 110 -4.60 7.61 -2.19
N GLY A 111 -4.77 6.69 -1.23
CA GLY A 111 -5.85 5.70 -1.25
C GLY A 111 -7.23 6.35 -1.28
N LEU A 112 -7.46 7.37 -0.44
CA LEU A 112 -8.70 8.14 -0.43
C LEU A 112 -8.93 8.91 -1.73
N ALA A 113 -7.89 9.54 -2.26
CA ALA A 113 -7.96 10.27 -3.53
C ALA A 113 -8.34 9.35 -4.69
N VAL A 114 -7.67 8.20 -4.82
CA VAL A 114 -7.98 7.20 -5.84
C VAL A 114 -9.38 6.64 -5.67
N PHE A 115 -9.82 6.37 -4.43
CA PHE A 115 -11.16 5.88 -4.18
C PHE A 115 -12.24 6.91 -4.58
N ALA A 116 -12.01 8.20 -4.33
CA ALA A 116 -12.92 9.26 -4.79
C ALA A 116 -13.03 9.28 -6.32
N LEU A 117 -11.92 9.07 -7.04
CA LEU A 117 -11.93 8.95 -8.50
C LEU A 117 -12.70 7.71 -8.98
N VAL A 118 -12.59 6.58 -8.27
CA VAL A 118 -13.38 5.37 -8.56
C VAL A 118 -14.87 5.65 -8.40
N VAL A 119 -15.29 6.29 -7.31
CA VAL A 119 -16.70 6.65 -7.10
C VAL A 119 -17.19 7.57 -8.22
N TRP A 120 -16.39 8.57 -8.58
CA TRP A 120 -16.73 9.48 -9.68
C TRP A 120 -16.85 8.75 -11.02
N ALA A 121 -15.93 7.84 -11.35
CA ALA A 121 -15.93 7.10 -12.61
C ALA A 121 -17.06 6.05 -12.71
N VAL A 122 -17.61 5.58 -11.59
CA VAL A 122 -18.66 4.55 -11.57
C VAL A 122 -20.07 5.15 -11.48
N LEU A 123 -20.23 6.30 -10.81
CA LEU A 123 -21.53 6.95 -10.60
C LEU A 123 -21.77 8.18 -11.48
N GLY A 124 -20.70 8.85 -11.93
CA GLY A 124 -20.76 9.99 -12.84
C GLY A 124 -20.93 9.56 -14.28
#